data_AF-A0AAN7VJ55-F1
#
_entry.id   AF-A0AAN7VJ55-F1
#
_cell.length_a   1.000
_cell.length_b   1.000
_cell.length_c   1.000
_cell.angle_alpha   90.00
_cell.angle_beta   90.00
_cell.angle_gamma   90.00
#
_symmetry.space_group_name_H-M   'P 1'
#
loop_
_entity.id
_entity.type
_entity.pdbx_description
1 polymer ?
#
loop_
_entity_poly.entity_id
_entity_poly.type
_entity_poly.pdbx_seq_one_letter_code
_entity_poly.pdbx_strand_id
1 'polypeptide(L)'
;MNDLLTIKQRPINTYTYSFGLSTLHAYIRFFECLLHISYRLEIKHWQIRGEQNKAKMALKKQEVIDQFRRKMGLLVDMPKQGFGNTNDGNTARRFFENTALSSEITGIDERLIKRFSNILCALSCGYALNEDAFDSYAMETASLYVQLYGWYFMPTSVHKILVHGASVMRSLLLPIEVRWYREHSTMKMSRKCTNTDLIHILLISSDPLISSIRPLPVKKPTKLGTEVYSLLKIPDESICITKRTQFSQDTDSDSEINSD
;
A
#
# COMPACT_ATOMS: atom_id res chain seq x y z
N MET A 1 -17.40 12.31 -8.39
CA MET A 1 -16.01 11.84 -8.12
C MET A 1 -15.14 11.87 -9.36
N ASN A 2 -15.66 11.58 -10.56
CA ASN A 2 -14.84 11.55 -11.78
C ASN A 2 -14.70 12.91 -12.49
N ASP A 3 -15.49 13.92 -12.11
CA ASP A 3 -15.28 15.30 -12.57
C ASP A 3 -14.21 15.98 -11.70
N LEU A 4 -12.99 16.02 -12.23
CA LEU A 4 -11.80 16.48 -11.53
C LEU A 4 -11.80 18.01 -11.31
N LEU A 5 -12.38 18.77 -12.25
CA LEU A 5 -12.41 20.23 -12.20
C LEU A 5 -13.32 20.70 -11.07
N THR A 6 -14.55 20.16 -11.02
CA THR A 6 -15.52 20.50 -9.98
C THR A 6 -15.02 20.13 -8.59
N ILE A 7 -14.26 19.04 -8.45
CA ILE A 7 -13.78 18.59 -7.13
C ILE A 7 -12.64 19.46 -6.62
N LYS A 8 -11.74 19.91 -7.50
CA LYS A 8 -10.64 20.80 -7.12
C LYS A 8 -11.14 22.14 -6.57
N GLN A 9 -12.32 22.59 -7.00
CA GLN A 9 -12.95 23.83 -6.54
C GLN A 9 -13.70 23.68 -5.21
N ARG A 10 -13.93 22.45 -4.71
CA ARG A 10 -14.69 22.26 -3.47
C ARG A 10 -13.87 22.67 -2.25
N PRO A 11 -14.49 23.32 -1.26
CA PRO A 11 -13.83 23.65 -0.01
C PRO A 11 -13.45 22.36 0.73
N ILE A 12 -12.23 22.34 1.27
CA ILE A 12 -11.66 21.20 1.95
C ILE A 12 -11.85 21.34 3.45
N ASN A 13 -12.38 20.30 4.10
CA ASN A 13 -12.41 20.20 5.56
C ASN A 13 -11.12 19.52 6.08
N THR A 14 -10.18 20.32 6.57
CA THR A 14 -8.86 19.86 7.06
C THR A 14 -8.94 18.93 8.27
N TYR A 15 -10.01 19.00 9.09
CA TYR A 15 -10.21 18.07 10.21
C TYR A 15 -10.27 16.61 9.74
N THR A 16 -10.80 16.35 8.54
CA THR A 16 -10.91 14.99 7.98
C THR A 16 -9.57 14.37 7.58
N TYR A 17 -8.51 15.19 7.50
CA TYR A 17 -7.17 14.71 7.14
C TYR A 17 -6.40 14.13 8.33
N SER A 18 -6.82 14.44 9.56
CA SER A 18 -6.27 13.86 10.79
C SER A 18 -6.35 12.32 10.84
N PHE A 19 -7.34 11.73 10.16
CA PHE A 19 -7.50 10.27 10.06
C PHE A 19 -6.46 9.60 9.13
N GLY A 20 -5.67 10.39 8.40
CA GLY A 20 -4.58 9.93 7.56
C GLY A 20 -4.96 9.03 6.39
N LEU A 21 -3.93 8.33 5.88
CA LEU A 21 -4.01 7.34 4.80
C LEU A 21 -3.51 5.99 5.32
N SER A 22 -4.36 4.97 5.33
CA SER A 22 -3.93 3.61 5.63
C SER A 22 -3.37 2.96 4.36
N THR A 23 -2.07 2.70 4.34
CA THR A 23 -1.37 2.04 3.22
C THR A 23 -1.92 0.65 2.93
N LEU A 24 -2.17 -0.16 3.96
CA LEU A 24 -2.78 -1.49 3.79
C LEU A 24 -4.14 -1.41 3.09
N HIS A 25 -5.03 -0.52 3.56
CA HIS A 25 -6.34 -0.35 2.93
C HIS A 25 -6.23 0.26 1.54
N ALA A 26 -5.23 1.12 1.28
CA ALA A 26 -4.98 1.65 -0.05
C ALA A 26 -4.70 0.52 -1.06
N TYR A 27 -3.77 -0.39 -0.74
CA TYR A 27 -3.47 -1.54 -1.60
C TYR A 27 -4.72 -2.36 -1.92
N ILE A 28 -5.50 -2.72 -0.89
CA ILE A 28 -6.71 -3.54 -1.05
C ILE A 28 -7.75 -2.80 -1.92
N ARG A 29 -8.02 -1.52 -1.65
CA ARG A 29 -9.06 -0.75 -2.36
C ARG A 29 -8.69 -0.44 -3.81
N PHE A 30 -7.43 -0.19 -4.10
CA PHE A 30 -6.95 -0.03 -5.48
C PHE A 30 -7.07 -1.35 -6.25
N PHE A 31 -6.69 -2.47 -5.63
CA PHE A 31 -6.84 -3.79 -6.22
C PHE A 31 -8.32 -4.13 -6.51
N GLU A 32 -9.20 -3.97 -5.53
CA GLU A 32 -10.65 -4.19 -5.70
C GLU A 32 -11.25 -3.29 -6.78
N CYS A 33 -10.81 -2.03 -6.86
CA CYS A 33 -11.23 -1.12 -7.92
C CYS A 33 -10.91 -1.68 -9.30
N LEU A 34 -9.69 -2.15 -9.52
CA LEU A 34 -9.26 -2.71 -10.81
C LEU A 34 -10.02 -4.00 -11.12
N LEU A 35 -10.16 -4.93 -10.17
CA LEU A 35 -10.96 -6.14 -10.38
C LEU A 35 -12.39 -5.81 -10.81
N HIS A 36 -13.01 -4.84 -10.14
CA HIS A 36 -14.35 -4.42 -10.45
C HIS A 36 -14.50 -3.75 -11.82
N ILE A 37 -13.48 -3.03 -12.28
CA ILE A 37 -13.44 -2.54 -13.66
C ILE A 37 -13.33 -3.72 -14.63
N SER A 38 -12.42 -4.66 -14.36
CA SER A 38 -12.19 -5.85 -15.18
C SER A 38 -13.47 -6.66 -15.41
N TYR A 39 -14.24 -6.93 -14.35
CA TYR A 39 -15.49 -7.69 -14.43
C TYR A 39 -16.58 -7.01 -15.28
N ARG A 40 -16.41 -5.72 -15.56
CA ARG A 40 -17.40 -4.86 -16.21
C ARG A 40 -16.92 -4.31 -17.56
N LEU A 41 -15.76 -4.72 -18.06
CA LEU A 41 -15.18 -4.18 -19.30
C LEU A 41 -16.11 -4.32 -20.52
N GLU A 42 -16.90 -5.39 -20.59
CA GLU A 42 -17.87 -5.62 -21.66
C GLU A 42 -19.12 -4.75 -21.52
N ILE A 43 -19.55 -4.45 -20.28
CA ILE A 43 -20.81 -3.75 -19.99
C ILE A 43 -20.58 -2.24 -19.97
N LYS A 44 -19.43 -1.77 -19.46
CA LYS A 44 -19.04 -0.36 -19.31
C LYS A 44 -20.05 0.51 -18.55
N HIS A 45 -20.67 -0.06 -17.52
CA HIS A 45 -21.55 0.66 -16.59
C HIS A 45 -21.07 0.46 -15.16
N TRP A 46 -21.08 1.52 -14.36
CA TRP A 46 -20.77 1.43 -12.94
C TRP A 46 -21.77 0.55 -12.17
N GLN A 47 -23.07 0.87 -12.28
CA GLN A 47 -24.14 0.12 -11.64
C GLN A 47 -24.74 -0.91 -12.60
N ILE A 48 -24.62 -2.18 -12.25
CA ILE A 48 -25.18 -3.28 -13.04
C ILE A 48 -26.65 -3.45 -12.68
N ARG A 49 -27.53 -3.20 -13.64
CA ARG A 49 -28.98 -3.47 -13.53
C ARG A 49 -29.39 -4.49 -14.59
N GLY A 50 -30.39 -5.31 -14.27
CA GLY A 50 -30.88 -6.39 -15.14
C GLY A 50 -30.14 -7.72 -14.99
N GLU A 51 -30.85 -8.82 -15.21
CA GLU A 51 -30.36 -10.18 -14.99
C GLU A 51 -29.31 -10.61 -16.03
N GLN A 52 -29.50 -10.23 -17.29
CA GLN A 52 -28.55 -10.53 -18.37
C GLN A 52 -27.15 -9.92 -18.11
N ASN A 53 -27.09 -8.66 -17.67
CA ASN A 53 -25.81 -8.00 -17.36
C ASN A 53 -25.16 -8.59 -16.11
N LYS A 54 -25.95 -9.03 -15.11
CA LYS A 54 -25.44 -9.75 -13.94
C LYS A 54 -24.82 -11.09 -14.34
N ALA A 55 -25.45 -11.83 -15.25
CA ALA A 55 -24.92 -13.09 -15.76
C ALA A 55 -23.60 -12.89 -16.51
N LYS A 56 -23.53 -11.91 -17.43
CA LYS A 56 -22.30 -11.56 -18.16
C LYS A 56 -21.15 -11.20 -17.20
N MET A 57 -21.43 -10.36 -16.21
CA MET A 57 -20.45 -10.00 -15.19
C MET A 57 -19.97 -11.22 -14.39
N ALA A 58 -20.89 -12.10 -13.98
CA ALA A 58 -20.56 -13.29 -13.20
C ALA A 58 -19.64 -14.25 -13.99
N LEU A 59 -19.92 -14.44 -15.28
CA LEU A 59 -19.07 -15.21 -16.19
C LEU A 59 -17.67 -14.58 -16.30
N LYS A 60 -17.59 -13.28 -16.54
CA LYS A 60 -16.30 -12.58 -16.64
C LYS A 60 -15.51 -12.63 -15.33
N LYS A 61 -16.19 -12.45 -14.20
CA LYS A 61 -15.60 -12.58 -12.87
C LYS A 61 -14.99 -13.97 -12.66
N GLN A 62 -15.70 -15.03 -13.02
CA GLN A 62 -15.21 -16.39 -12.87
C GLN A 62 -13.99 -16.64 -13.76
N GLU A 63 -14.03 -16.20 -15.02
CA GLU A 63 -12.90 -16.30 -15.94
C GLU A 63 -11.63 -15.63 -15.38
N VAL A 64 -11.76 -14.40 -14.89
CA VAL A 64 -10.65 -13.64 -14.31
C VAL A 64 -10.09 -14.34 -13.06
N ILE A 65 -10.95 -14.84 -12.16
CA ILE A 65 -10.53 -15.59 -10.96
C ILE A 65 -9.76 -16.86 -11.36
N ASP A 66 -10.26 -17.61 -12.33
CA ASP A 66 -9.61 -18.84 -12.79
C ASP A 66 -8.24 -18.55 -13.44
N GLN A 67 -8.13 -17.46 -14.20
CA GLN A 67 -6.85 -17.02 -14.77
C GLN A 67 -5.85 -16.59 -13.70
N PHE A 68 -6.28 -15.85 -12.66
CA PHE A 68 -5.41 -15.51 -11.52
C PHE A 68 -4.89 -16.76 -10.80
N ARG A 69 -5.74 -17.77 -10.63
CA ARG A 69 -5.35 -19.04 -10.02
C ARG A 69 -4.37 -19.81 -10.88
N ARG A 70 -4.60 -19.88 -12.20
CA ARG A 70 -3.75 -20.64 -13.13
C ARG A 70 -2.40 -19.98 -13.38
N LYS A 71 -2.37 -18.67 -13.67
CA LYS A 71 -1.15 -17.96 -14.06
C LYS A 71 -0.31 -17.47 -12.88
N MET A 72 -0.95 -17.03 -11.80
CA MET A 72 -0.26 -16.44 -10.65
C MET A 72 -0.37 -17.25 -9.36
N GLY A 73 -1.16 -18.33 -9.34
CA GLY A 73 -1.41 -19.10 -8.12
C GLY A 73 -2.11 -18.29 -7.03
N LEU A 74 -2.89 -17.27 -7.41
CA LEU A 74 -3.58 -16.39 -6.48
C LEU A 74 -5.06 -16.76 -6.38
N LEU A 75 -5.57 -16.80 -5.14
CA LEU A 75 -7.00 -16.91 -4.86
C LEU A 75 -7.57 -15.51 -4.68
N VAL A 76 -8.49 -15.12 -5.55
CA VAL A 76 -9.04 -13.75 -5.60
C VAL A 76 -10.55 -13.80 -5.44
N ASP A 77 -11.09 -12.85 -4.69
CA ASP A 77 -12.52 -12.64 -4.47
C ASP A 77 -13.29 -13.86 -3.94
N MET A 78 -12.62 -14.70 -3.15
CA MET A 78 -13.21 -15.85 -2.46
C MET A 78 -13.54 -15.49 -1.01
N PRO A 79 -14.72 -15.86 -0.48
CA PRO A 79 -15.05 -15.68 0.91
C PRO A 79 -14.16 -16.57 1.80
N LYS A 80 -13.67 -16.03 2.92
CA LYS A 80 -12.97 -16.81 3.95
C LYS A 80 -13.97 -17.24 5.03
N GLN A 81 -13.76 -18.41 5.63
CA GLN A 81 -14.57 -18.88 6.75
C GLN A 81 -14.40 -17.92 7.95
N GLY A 82 -15.51 -17.43 8.50
CA GLY A 82 -15.52 -16.45 9.59
C GLY A 82 -15.76 -15.02 9.12
N PHE A 83 -14.73 -14.35 8.58
CA PHE A 83 -14.82 -12.95 8.12
C PHE A 83 -13.84 -12.62 7.00
N GLY A 84 -14.25 -11.74 6.10
CA GLY A 84 -13.43 -11.20 5.02
C GLY A 84 -13.38 -12.08 3.76
N ASN A 85 -12.53 -11.68 2.84
CA ASN A 85 -12.30 -12.36 1.57
C ASN A 85 -10.79 -12.59 1.35
N THR A 86 -10.44 -13.22 0.24
CA THR A 86 -9.05 -13.43 -0.17
C THR A 86 -8.38 -12.18 -0.75
N ASN A 87 -9.08 -11.04 -0.84
CA ASN A 87 -8.52 -9.76 -1.29
C ASN A 87 -7.79 -9.07 -0.12
N ASP A 88 -6.85 -9.78 0.50
CA ASP A 88 -6.01 -9.23 1.55
C ASP A 88 -4.80 -8.45 0.98
N GLY A 89 -4.05 -7.83 1.88
CA GLY A 89 -2.89 -7.04 1.50
C GLY A 89 -1.79 -7.85 0.80
N ASN A 90 -1.70 -9.16 1.02
CA ASN A 90 -0.72 -10.01 0.35
C ASN A 90 -1.13 -10.24 -1.10
N THR A 91 -2.40 -10.59 -1.33
CA THR A 91 -2.96 -10.73 -2.69
C THR A 91 -2.83 -9.43 -3.48
N ALA A 92 -3.16 -8.28 -2.87
CA ALA A 92 -3.04 -6.98 -3.52
C ALA A 92 -1.58 -6.64 -3.88
N ARG A 93 -0.61 -6.89 -3.00
CA ARG A 93 0.81 -6.64 -3.30
C ARG A 93 1.32 -7.51 -4.45
N ARG A 94 1.00 -8.80 -4.46
CA ARG A 94 1.38 -9.71 -5.56
C ARG A 94 0.77 -9.30 -6.89
N PHE A 95 -0.46 -8.76 -6.89
CA PHE A 95 -1.08 -8.21 -8.08
C PHE A 95 -0.30 -7.00 -8.65
N PHE A 96 0.15 -6.08 -7.80
CA PHE A 96 0.89 -4.88 -8.24
C PHE A 96 2.39 -5.12 -8.52
N GLU A 97 2.93 -6.26 -8.09
CA GLU A 97 4.32 -6.65 -8.34
C GLU A 97 4.54 -7.03 -9.82
N ASN A 98 3.62 -7.80 -10.41
CA ASN A 98 3.70 -8.18 -11.83
C ASN A 98 2.59 -7.50 -12.64
N THR A 99 2.82 -6.22 -12.96
CA THR A 99 1.83 -5.38 -13.66
C THR A 99 1.47 -5.88 -15.05
N ALA A 100 2.42 -6.48 -15.78
CA ALA A 100 2.20 -7.05 -17.11
C ALA A 100 1.23 -8.25 -17.08
N LEU A 101 1.47 -9.24 -16.21
CA LEU A 101 0.56 -10.37 -16.05
C LEU A 101 -0.81 -9.93 -15.53
N SER A 102 -0.83 -8.97 -14.61
CA SER A 102 -2.08 -8.41 -14.08
C SER A 102 -2.90 -7.70 -15.16
N SER A 103 -2.25 -6.94 -16.05
CA SER A 103 -2.88 -6.32 -17.22
C SER A 103 -3.44 -7.38 -18.17
N GLU A 104 -2.65 -8.40 -18.49
CA GLU A 104 -3.06 -9.50 -19.37
C GLU A 104 -4.30 -10.24 -18.84
N ILE A 105 -4.33 -10.57 -17.54
CA ILE A 105 -5.45 -11.29 -16.92
C ILE A 105 -6.70 -10.42 -16.82
N THR A 106 -6.54 -9.15 -16.44
CA THR A 106 -7.69 -8.28 -16.18
C THR A 106 -8.22 -7.57 -17.42
N GLY A 107 -7.42 -7.49 -18.49
CA GLY A 107 -7.73 -6.70 -19.69
C GLY A 107 -7.68 -5.18 -19.45
N ILE A 108 -7.03 -4.75 -18.37
CA ILE A 108 -6.87 -3.33 -18.01
C ILE A 108 -5.54 -2.80 -18.56
N ASP A 109 -5.51 -1.53 -18.94
CA ASP A 109 -4.30 -0.86 -19.40
C ASP A 109 -3.15 -0.97 -18.39
N GLU A 110 -2.01 -1.52 -18.83
CA GLU A 110 -0.83 -1.75 -17.99
C GLU A 110 -0.29 -0.45 -17.39
N ARG A 111 -0.34 0.67 -18.13
CA ARG A 111 0.21 1.94 -17.66
C ARG A 111 -0.55 2.42 -16.44
N LEU A 112 -1.88 2.29 -16.44
CA LEU A 112 -2.68 2.62 -15.25
C LEU A 112 -2.30 1.76 -14.04
N ILE A 113 -2.14 0.45 -14.22
CA ILE A 113 -1.76 -0.48 -13.14
C ILE A 113 -0.37 -0.11 -12.59
N LYS A 114 0.58 0.19 -13.47
CA LYS A 114 1.94 0.62 -13.09
C LYS A 114 1.92 1.93 -12.31
N ARG A 115 1.14 2.93 -12.76
CA ARG A 115 1.03 4.20 -12.02
C ARG A 115 0.43 4.01 -10.63
N PHE A 116 -0.59 3.16 -10.49
CA PHE A 116 -1.14 2.79 -9.20
C PHE A 116 -0.13 2.06 -8.31
N SER A 117 0.64 1.12 -8.87
CA SER A 117 1.71 0.43 -8.15
C SER A 117 2.74 1.42 -7.61
N ASN A 118 3.17 2.38 -8.42
CA ASN A 118 4.15 3.41 -8.02
C ASN A 118 3.63 4.32 -6.91
N ILE A 119 2.36 4.76 -6.97
CA ILE A 119 1.73 5.57 -5.90
C ILE A 119 1.69 4.80 -4.59
N LEU A 120 1.25 3.54 -4.63
CA LEU A 120 1.15 2.70 -3.44
C LEU A 120 2.53 2.36 -2.86
N CYS A 121 3.53 2.16 -3.73
CA CYS A 121 4.92 1.97 -3.34
C CYS A 121 5.48 3.22 -2.66
N ALA A 122 5.28 4.40 -3.23
CA ALA A 122 5.68 5.67 -2.63
C ALA A 122 5.04 5.87 -1.24
N LEU A 123 3.74 5.59 -1.09
CA LEU A 123 3.06 5.72 0.20
C LEU A 123 3.53 4.69 1.25
N SER A 124 4.07 3.54 0.83
CA SER A 124 4.48 2.45 1.72
C SER A 124 5.99 2.35 1.96
N CYS A 125 6.81 3.12 1.22
CA CYS A 125 8.26 3.04 1.30
C CYS A 125 8.86 3.58 2.61
N GLY A 126 8.10 4.38 3.36
CA GLY A 126 8.54 4.96 4.64
C GLY A 126 9.49 6.16 4.52
N TYR A 127 9.81 6.59 3.30
CA TYR A 127 10.57 7.82 3.05
C TYR A 127 9.66 9.04 2.95
N ALA A 128 10.22 10.23 3.17
CA ALA A 128 9.50 11.48 2.94
C ALA A 128 9.21 11.64 1.43
N LEU A 129 7.96 11.95 1.07
CA LEU A 129 7.59 12.21 -0.33
C LEU A 129 7.69 13.70 -0.64
N ASN A 130 7.99 13.99 -1.91
CA ASN A 130 7.81 15.30 -2.47
C ASN A 130 6.32 15.50 -2.78
N GLU A 131 5.66 16.33 -1.97
CA GLU A 131 4.21 16.55 -2.04
C GLU A 131 3.76 17.07 -3.39
N ASP A 132 4.52 17.98 -4.01
CA ASP A 132 4.13 18.64 -5.27
C ASP A 132 4.36 17.71 -6.47
N ALA A 133 5.45 16.93 -6.46
CA ALA A 133 5.71 15.89 -7.45
C ALA A 133 4.65 14.77 -7.35
N PHE A 134 4.29 14.38 -6.12
CA PHE A 134 3.24 13.40 -5.87
C PHE A 134 1.87 13.91 -6.34
N ASP A 135 1.51 15.16 -6.04
CA ASP A 135 0.23 15.77 -6.46
C ASP A 135 0.09 15.76 -7.99
N SER A 136 1.14 16.19 -8.70
CA SER A 136 1.17 16.20 -10.17
C SER A 136 1.01 14.79 -10.74
N TYR A 137 1.79 13.83 -10.22
CA TYR A 137 1.72 12.43 -10.66
C TYR A 137 0.36 11.79 -10.37
N ALA A 138 -0.23 12.06 -9.21
CA ALA A 138 -1.54 11.57 -8.82
C ALA A 138 -2.66 12.16 -9.68
N MET A 139 -2.59 13.45 -10.01
CA MET A 139 -3.55 14.17 -10.84
C MET A 139 -3.52 13.68 -12.30
N GLU A 140 -2.34 13.48 -12.87
CA GLU A 140 -2.19 12.86 -14.18
C GLU A 140 -2.74 11.43 -14.20
N THR A 141 -2.50 10.66 -13.14
CA THR A 141 -3.03 9.30 -13.01
C THR A 141 -4.56 9.31 -12.92
N ALA A 142 -5.15 10.27 -12.19
CA ALA A 142 -6.59 10.45 -12.13
C ALA A 142 -7.19 10.82 -13.50
N SER A 143 -6.49 11.66 -14.26
CA SER A 143 -6.90 12.05 -15.61
C SER A 143 -6.86 10.84 -16.57
N LEU A 144 -5.80 10.04 -16.52
CA LEU A 144 -5.69 8.79 -17.27
C LEU A 144 -6.81 7.80 -16.92
N TYR A 145 -7.12 7.66 -15.64
CA TYR A 145 -8.22 6.81 -15.19
C TYR A 145 -9.57 7.26 -15.77
N VAL A 146 -9.88 8.56 -15.72
CA VAL A 146 -11.14 9.10 -16.25
C VAL A 146 -11.21 8.94 -17.77
N GLN A 147 -10.09 9.10 -18.47
CA GLN A 147 -10.02 8.91 -19.92
C GLN A 147 -10.31 7.45 -20.32
N LEU A 148 -9.73 6.47 -19.62
CA LEU A 148 -9.88 5.04 -19.95
C LEU A 148 -11.18 4.44 -19.40
N TYR A 149 -11.55 4.79 -18.17
CA TYR A 149 -12.60 4.13 -17.39
C TYR A 149 -13.56 5.14 -16.74
N GLY A 150 -13.81 6.29 -17.37
CA GLY A 150 -14.68 7.34 -16.83
C GLY A 150 -16.11 6.90 -16.50
N TRP A 151 -16.58 5.79 -17.09
CA TRP A 151 -17.85 5.14 -16.81
C TRP A 151 -17.91 4.42 -15.45
N TYR A 152 -16.77 4.16 -14.80
CA TYR A 152 -16.70 3.59 -13.45
C TYR A 152 -16.26 4.67 -12.45
N PHE A 153 -17.08 4.94 -11.43
CA PHE A 153 -16.72 5.93 -10.41
C PHE A 153 -15.59 5.41 -9.51
N MET A 154 -14.56 6.24 -9.32
CA MET A 154 -13.47 5.91 -8.39
C MET A 154 -14.01 5.66 -6.97
N PRO A 155 -13.61 4.58 -6.29
CA PRO A 155 -13.94 4.39 -4.88
C PRO A 155 -13.38 5.51 -4.01
N THR A 156 -14.03 5.81 -2.88
CA THR A 156 -13.66 6.91 -1.99
C THR A 156 -12.18 6.88 -1.57
N SER A 157 -11.61 5.71 -1.29
CA SER A 157 -10.18 5.59 -0.94
C SER A 157 -9.24 5.94 -2.10
N VAL A 158 -9.57 5.48 -3.31
CA VAL A 158 -8.81 5.79 -4.54
C VAL A 158 -8.89 7.29 -4.80
N HIS A 159 -10.10 7.84 -4.74
CA HIS A 159 -10.33 9.27 -4.91
C HIS A 159 -9.58 10.11 -3.87
N LYS A 160 -9.64 9.75 -2.58
CA LYS A 160 -8.94 10.44 -1.49
C LYS A 160 -7.43 10.47 -1.74
N ILE A 161 -6.84 9.37 -2.23
CA ILE A 161 -5.40 9.30 -2.50
C ILE A 161 -5.04 10.10 -3.76
N LEU A 162 -5.79 9.94 -4.85
CA LEU A 162 -5.43 10.58 -6.13
C LEU A 162 -5.69 12.10 -6.14
N VAL A 163 -6.71 12.57 -5.42
CA VAL A 163 -7.15 13.98 -5.47
C VAL A 163 -6.76 14.74 -4.21
N HIS A 164 -6.80 14.09 -3.05
CA HIS A 164 -6.50 14.74 -1.77
C HIS A 164 -5.22 14.21 -1.11
N GLY A 165 -4.49 13.29 -1.76
CA GLY A 165 -3.34 12.61 -1.17
C GLY A 165 -2.28 13.59 -0.69
N ALA A 166 -1.82 14.51 -1.55
CA ALA A 166 -0.83 15.53 -1.19
C ALA A 166 -1.30 16.45 -0.05
N SER A 167 -2.58 16.83 -0.06
CA SER A 167 -3.17 17.66 1.01
C SER A 167 -3.20 16.93 2.35
N VAL A 168 -3.54 15.63 2.34
CA VAL A 168 -3.52 14.78 3.54
C VAL A 168 -2.08 14.59 4.03
N MET A 169 -1.12 14.40 3.13
CA MET A 169 0.30 14.26 3.47
C MET A 169 0.86 15.49 4.19
N ARG A 170 0.53 16.71 3.72
CA ARG A 170 0.94 17.96 4.38
C ARG A 170 0.43 18.08 5.82
N SER A 171 -0.71 17.46 6.12
CA SER A 171 -1.34 17.50 7.45
C SER A 171 -0.93 16.37 8.39
N LEU A 172 -0.27 15.32 7.88
CA LEU A 172 0.03 14.11 8.64
C LEU A 172 1.36 14.22 9.38
N LEU A 173 1.32 14.03 10.70
CA LEU A 173 2.51 14.07 11.55
C LEU A 173 3.22 12.72 11.75
N LEU A 174 2.63 11.58 11.34
CA LEU A 174 3.20 10.20 11.20
C LEU A 174 2.12 9.14 11.55
N PRO A 175 2.09 7.97 10.89
CA PRO A 175 1.24 6.84 11.31
C PRO A 175 1.91 5.97 12.39
N ILE A 176 1.16 5.56 13.42
CA ILE A 176 1.59 4.62 14.49
C ILE A 176 0.86 3.29 14.31
N GLU A 177 1.58 2.16 14.22
CA GLU A 177 1.01 0.80 14.17
C GLU A 177 1.03 0.13 15.55
N VAL A 178 -0.12 0.13 16.25
CA VAL A 178 -0.24 -0.36 17.64
C VAL A 178 -0.70 -1.82 17.73
N ARG A 179 -1.27 -2.36 16.65
CA ARG A 179 -2.02 -3.63 16.68
C ARG A 179 -1.13 -4.86 16.95
N TRP A 180 0.05 -4.92 16.35
CA TRP A 180 0.96 -6.07 16.50
C TRP A 180 1.41 -6.27 17.95
N TYR A 181 1.76 -5.17 18.61
CA TYR A 181 2.15 -5.14 20.02
C TYR A 181 1.02 -5.63 20.95
N ARG A 182 -0.23 -5.25 20.69
CA ARG A 182 -1.38 -5.71 21.48
C ARG A 182 -1.64 -7.22 21.35
N GLU A 183 -1.31 -7.84 20.22
CA GLU A 183 -1.57 -9.26 20.02
C GLU A 183 -0.51 -10.15 20.66
N HIS A 184 0.76 -9.73 20.62
CA HIS A 184 1.94 -10.55 20.93
C HIS A 184 2.76 -10.09 22.15
N SER A 185 2.62 -8.83 22.58
CA SER A 185 3.50 -8.23 23.60
C SER A 185 2.76 -7.76 24.86
N THR A 186 1.48 -8.11 25.01
CA THR A 186 0.67 -7.71 26.17
C THR A 186 0.06 -8.92 26.86
N MET A 187 -0.02 -8.88 28.19
CA MET A 187 -0.75 -9.86 28.97
C MET A 187 -2.26 -9.75 28.71
N LYS A 188 -2.93 -10.90 28.54
CA LYS A 188 -4.38 -11.01 28.28
C LYS A 188 -5.17 -11.39 29.54
N MET A 189 -4.76 -10.87 30.69
CA MET A 189 -5.41 -11.12 31.97
C MET A 189 -6.53 -10.12 32.27
N SER A 190 -6.33 -8.85 31.93
CA SER A 190 -7.34 -7.80 32.09
C SER A 190 -7.10 -6.68 31.09
N ARG A 191 -8.14 -5.90 30.77
CA ARG A 191 -8.00 -4.73 29.87
C ARG A 191 -7.01 -3.69 30.40
N LYS A 192 -6.93 -3.52 31.72
CA LYS A 192 -5.96 -2.61 32.36
C LYS A 192 -4.53 -3.09 32.11
N CYS A 193 -4.24 -4.35 32.41
CA CYS A 193 -2.91 -4.95 32.17
C CYS A 193 -2.53 -4.87 30.69
N THR A 194 -3.45 -5.21 29.79
CA THR A 194 -3.21 -5.13 28.34
C THR A 194 -2.81 -3.72 27.90
N ASN A 195 -3.49 -2.68 28.39
CA ASN A 195 -3.17 -1.30 28.04
C ASN A 195 -1.85 -0.83 28.68
N THR A 196 -1.57 -1.24 29.93
CA THR A 196 -0.31 -0.91 30.61
C THR A 196 0.88 -1.50 29.86
N ASP A 197 0.83 -2.79 29.52
CA ASP A 197 1.91 -3.46 28.77
C ASP A 197 2.08 -2.86 27.38
N LEU A 198 0.97 -2.50 26.73
CA LEU A 198 1.01 -1.86 25.41
C LEU A 198 1.72 -0.52 25.46
N ILE A 199 1.48 0.29 26.50
CA ILE A 199 2.17 1.58 26.67
C ILE A 199 3.64 1.33 26.97
N HIS A 200 3.99 0.41 27.87
CA HIS A 200 5.38 0.10 28.18
C HIS A 200 6.16 -0.38 26.96
N ILE A 201 5.59 -1.30 26.17
CA ILE A 201 6.28 -1.84 25.00
C ILE A 201 6.45 -0.75 23.92
N LEU A 202 5.47 0.14 23.76
CA LEU A 202 5.58 1.26 22.84
C LEU A 202 6.69 2.22 23.29
N LEU A 203 6.73 2.58 24.57
CA LEU A 203 7.77 3.44 25.14
C LEU A 203 9.17 2.87 24.92
N ILE A 204 9.38 1.58 25.26
CA ILE A 204 10.65 0.88 25.03
C ILE A 204 11.02 0.83 23.54
N SER A 205 10.03 0.59 22.67
CA SER A 205 10.27 0.51 21.22
C SER A 205 10.61 1.86 20.59
N SER A 206 10.08 2.95 21.15
CA SER A 206 10.33 4.32 20.70
C SER A 206 11.51 4.99 21.41
N ASP A 207 12.10 4.34 22.41
CA ASP A 207 13.22 4.88 23.18
C ASP A 207 14.46 5.03 22.27
N PRO A 208 15.00 6.26 22.11
CA PRO A 208 16.13 6.50 21.21
C PRO A 208 17.40 5.74 21.60
N LEU A 209 17.68 5.59 22.89
CA LEU A 209 18.86 4.91 23.40
C LEU A 209 18.75 3.42 23.13
N ILE A 210 17.64 2.80 23.53
CA ILE A 210 17.41 1.36 23.32
C ILE A 210 17.36 1.04 21.81
N SER A 211 16.66 1.86 21.02
CA SER A 211 16.56 1.70 19.57
C SER A 211 17.92 1.79 18.87
N SER A 212 18.83 2.63 19.37
CA SER A 212 20.18 2.77 18.81
C SER A 212 21.09 1.55 19.06
N ILE A 213 20.89 0.85 20.18
CA ILE A 213 21.72 -0.29 20.60
C ILE A 213 21.13 -1.62 20.13
N ARG A 214 19.82 -1.67 19.87
CA ARG A 214 19.11 -2.90 19.54
C ARG A 214 19.61 -3.48 18.20
N PRO A 215 19.94 -4.79 18.15
CA PRO A 215 20.19 -5.46 16.88
C PRO A 215 18.90 -5.51 16.07
N LEU A 216 18.86 -4.77 14.96
CA LEU A 216 17.75 -4.81 14.01
C LEU A 216 18.03 -5.89 12.95
N PRO A 217 17.04 -6.73 12.59
CA PRO A 217 17.21 -7.63 11.46
C PRO A 217 17.46 -6.81 10.20
N VAL A 218 18.51 -7.17 9.45
CA VAL A 218 18.85 -6.49 8.19
C VAL A 218 17.71 -6.66 7.21
N LYS A 219 16.93 -5.60 6.98
CA LYS A 219 15.93 -5.59 5.91
C LYS A 219 16.68 -5.57 4.58
N LYS A 220 16.36 -6.51 3.69
CA LYS A 220 16.85 -6.47 2.31
C LYS A 220 16.33 -5.17 1.67
N PRO A 221 17.19 -4.36 1.03
CA PRO A 221 16.73 -3.17 0.33
C PRO A 221 15.81 -3.63 -0.81
N THR A 222 14.53 -3.25 -0.75
CA THR A 222 13.63 -3.39 -1.89
C THR A 222 14.07 -2.41 -2.97
N LYS A 223 14.38 -2.91 -4.16
CA LYS A 223 14.67 -2.06 -5.32
C LYS A 223 13.41 -1.28 -5.67
N LEU A 224 13.42 0.02 -5.42
CA LEU A 224 12.34 0.92 -5.86
C LEU A 224 12.51 1.22 -7.36
N GLY A 225 11.38 1.44 -8.04
CA GLY A 225 11.39 1.88 -9.43
C GLY A 225 11.93 3.30 -9.57
N THR A 226 12.50 3.62 -10.72
CA THR A 226 13.00 4.97 -11.05
C THR A 226 11.93 6.05 -10.90
N GLU A 227 10.70 5.76 -11.34
CA GLU A 227 9.55 6.65 -11.16
C GLU A 227 9.25 6.89 -9.68
N VAL A 228 9.36 5.88 -8.83
CA VAL A 228 9.12 6.03 -7.38
C VAL A 228 10.19 6.93 -6.75
N TYR A 229 11.46 6.78 -7.14
CA TYR A 229 12.54 7.65 -6.64
C TYR A 229 12.30 9.13 -6.95
N SER A 230 11.74 9.45 -8.13
CA SER A 230 11.40 10.84 -8.48
C SER A 230 10.33 11.47 -7.58
N LEU A 231 9.54 10.64 -6.88
CA LEU A 231 8.50 11.08 -5.95
C LEU A 231 9.02 11.26 -4.51
N LEU A 232 10.24 10.82 -4.21
CA LEU A 232 10.81 10.92 -2.86
C LEU A 232 11.55 12.26 -2.69
N LYS A 233 11.45 12.86 -1.50
CA LYS A 233 12.43 13.84 -1.03
C LYS A 233 13.66 13.02 -0.64
N ILE A 234 14.57 12.79 -1.59
CA ILE A 234 15.84 12.11 -1.30
C ILE A 234 16.60 13.01 -0.32
N PRO A 235 16.89 12.58 0.93
CA PRO A 235 17.98 13.18 1.66
C PRO A 235 19.27 12.76 0.95
N ASP A 236 20.22 13.67 0.80
CA ASP A 236 21.56 13.37 0.27
C ASP A 236 22.03 11.97 0.70
N GLU A 237 22.62 11.21 -0.22
CA GLU A 237 23.12 9.83 -0.03
C GLU A 237 24.05 9.65 1.20
N SER A 238 24.43 10.75 1.85
CA SER A 238 25.26 10.83 3.04
C SER A 238 24.65 10.23 4.31
N ILE A 239 23.32 10.21 4.51
CA ILE A 239 22.75 9.81 5.83
C ILE A 239 22.73 8.28 6.04
N CYS A 240 22.73 7.48 4.97
CA CYS A 240 22.72 6.02 5.08
C CYS A 240 24.11 5.39 5.28
N ILE A 241 25.20 6.12 4.99
CA ILE A 241 26.56 5.58 5.05
C ILE A 241 27.17 5.80 6.45
N THR A 242 26.83 6.88 7.16
CA THR A 242 27.51 7.25 8.42
C THR A 242 27.29 6.26 9.57
N LYS A 243 26.23 5.44 9.54
CA LYS A 243 26.03 4.37 10.54
C LYS A 243 26.76 3.06 10.21
N ARG A 244 27.33 2.91 9.00
CA ARG A 244 27.89 1.65 8.51
C ARG A 244 29.38 1.49 8.78
N THR A 245 30.13 2.58 8.93
CA THR A 245 31.60 2.54 8.95
C THR A 245 32.21 2.41 10.36
N GLN A 246 31.43 2.55 11.43
CA GLN A 246 31.97 2.53 12.81
C GLN A 246 31.93 1.15 13.50
N PHE A 247 31.43 0.09 12.85
CA PHE A 247 31.32 -1.25 13.47
C PHE A 247 32.08 -2.35 12.74
N SER A 248 32.85 -2.01 11.69
CA SER A 248 33.59 -2.98 10.87
C SER A 248 35.10 -3.00 11.15
N GLN A 249 35.54 -2.40 12.24
CA GLN A 249 36.90 -2.55 12.75
C GLN A 249 36.77 -2.91 14.24
N ASP A 250 37.53 -3.91 14.67
CA ASP A 250 37.51 -4.59 15.99
C ASP A 250 36.47 -5.73 16.01
N THR A 251 36.80 -7.02 15.99
CA THR A 251 38.02 -7.79 16.28
C THR A 251 37.82 -9.18 15.66
N ASP A 252 38.72 -9.65 14.80
CA ASP A 252 38.80 -11.07 14.41
C ASP A 252 40.20 -11.56 14.80
N SER A 253 40.31 -12.02 16.04
CA SER A 253 41.48 -12.73 16.55
C SER A 253 41.04 -13.63 17.68
N ASP A 254 40.77 -14.90 17.37
CA ASP A 254 40.92 -15.97 18.35
C ASP A 254 41.63 -17.16 17.70
N SER A 255 42.76 -17.46 18.32
CA SER A 255 43.77 -18.45 18.00
C SER A 255 43.27 -19.88 18.10
N GLU A 256 43.71 -20.71 17.16
CA GLU A 256 43.67 -22.18 17.23
C GLU A 256 44.36 -22.68 18.52
N ILE A 257 43.63 -23.47 19.32
CA ILE A 257 44.22 -24.34 20.34
C ILE A 257 44.03 -25.77 19.86
N ASN A 258 45.10 -26.35 19.32
CA ASN A 258 45.28 -27.80 19.23
C ASN A 258 45.57 -28.36 20.63
N SER A 259 44.98 -29.50 20.95
CA SER A 259 45.48 -30.35 22.03
C SER A 259 45.31 -31.81 21.64
N ASP A 260 46.45 -32.49 21.59
CA ASP A 260 46.63 -33.94 21.71
C ASP A 260 45.95 -34.51 22.98
#